data_AF-A0A969GND7-F1
#
_entry.id   AF-A0A969GND7-F1
#
_cell.length_a   1.000
_cell.length_b   1.000
_cell.length_c   1.000
_cell.angle_alpha   90.00
_cell.angle_beta   90.00
_cell.angle_gamma   90.00
#
_symmetry.space_group_name_H-M   'P 1'
#
loop_
_entity.id
_entity.type
_entity.pdbx_description
1 polymer ?
#
loop_
_entity_poly.entity_id
_entity_poly.type
_entity_poly.pdbx_seq_one_letter_code
_entity_poly.pdbx_strand_id
1 'polypeptide(L)'
;MSGRSKYQRLLDHLQQSHESEITLSFAEIEALTGALPHSAYHQRAWWSNRSKGALQAKAWMYAGFLVAQLDLATGRVTFRKPPTQYVVKRVGGTIQWNGELVRGLRRHMGLTQKEFAEELGVQQQTVSDWETNTYDPKRSMSKFLTIVAERAGFTYREE
;
A
#
# COMPACT_ATOMS: atom_id res chain seq x y z
N MET A 1 -18.61 -25.79 -12.90
CA MET A 1 -17.22 -25.76 -12.42
C MET A 1 -16.71 -24.33 -12.56
N SER A 2 -16.72 -23.52 -11.49
CA SER A 2 -16.27 -22.14 -11.59
C SER A 2 -14.77 -22.12 -11.87
N GLY A 3 -14.38 -21.65 -13.06
CA GLY A 3 -12.98 -21.56 -13.48
C GLY A 3 -12.18 -20.73 -12.48
N ARG A 4 -11.02 -21.25 -12.05
CA ARG A 4 -10.06 -20.47 -11.25
C ARG A 4 -9.80 -19.14 -11.96
N SER A 5 -9.86 -18.05 -11.20
CA SER A 5 -9.38 -16.75 -11.67
C SER A 5 -7.95 -16.89 -12.19
N LYS A 6 -7.60 -16.22 -13.29
CA LYS A 6 -6.24 -16.18 -13.88
C LYS A 6 -5.15 -15.92 -12.82
N TYR A 7 -5.46 -15.15 -11.79
CA TYR A 7 -4.53 -14.75 -10.73
C TYR A 7 -4.59 -15.62 -9.47
N GLN A 8 -5.35 -16.71 -9.47
CA GLN A 8 -5.49 -17.58 -8.29
C GLN A 8 -4.14 -18.16 -7.86
N ARG A 9 -3.28 -18.59 -8.79
CA ARG A 9 -1.96 -19.13 -8.43
C ARG A 9 -1.03 -18.10 -7.81
N LEU A 10 -1.15 -16.82 -8.20
CA LEU A 10 -0.40 -15.74 -7.55
C LEU A 10 -0.91 -15.51 -6.12
N LEU A 11 -2.23 -15.51 -5.93
CA LEU A 11 -2.85 -15.46 -4.59
C LEU A 11 -2.34 -16.62 -3.71
N ASP A 12 -2.42 -17.86 -4.20
CA ASP A 12 -1.99 -19.05 -3.47
C ASP A 12 -0.48 -18.97 -3.11
N HIS A 13 0.36 -18.56 -4.06
CA HIS A 13 1.81 -18.41 -3.85
C HIS A 13 2.14 -17.38 -2.77
N LEU A 14 1.49 -16.21 -2.80
CA LEU A 14 1.70 -15.17 -1.79
C LEU A 14 1.19 -15.62 -0.41
N GLN A 15 0.03 -16.30 -0.34
CA GLN A 15 -0.53 -16.79 0.92
C GLN A 15 0.32 -17.87 1.59
N GLN A 16 0.96 -18.73 0.80
CA GLN A 16 1.84 -19.80 1.30
C GLN A 16 3.18 -19.26 1.82
N SER A 17 3.52 -18.00 1.53
CA SER A 17 4.75 -17.40 2.04
C SER A 17 4.60 -16.94 3.49
N HIS A 18 5.58 -17.35 4.30
CA HIS A 18 5.73 -16.89 5.68
C HIS A 18 6.41 -15.52 5.78
N GLU A 19 6.96 -15.01 4.67
CA GLU A 19 7.62 -13.71 4.63
C GLU A 19 6.61 -12.55 4.72
N SER A 20 7.07 -11.42 5.26
CA SER A 20 6.33 -10.15 5.22
C SER A 20 6.58 -9.36 3.94
N GLU A 21 7.59 -9.72 3.16
CA GLU A 21 7.96 -9.08 1.90
C GLU A 21 8.41 -10.12 0.87
N ILE A 22 7.96 -9.98 -0.38
CA ILE A 22 8.31 -10.88 -1.49
C ILE A 22 8.51 -10.03 -2.73
N THR A 23 9.66 -10.18 -3.40
CA THR A 23 9.92 -9.54 -4.69
C THR A 23 9.88 -10.56 -5.81
N LEU A 24 8.96 -10.39 -6.75
CA LEU A 24 8.85 -11.24 -7.95
C LEU A 24 9.17 -10.44 -9.21
N SER A 25 9.82 -11.09 -10.17
CA SER A 25 9.93 -10.61 -11.54
C SER A 25 8.63 -10.85 -12.31
N PHE A 26 8.46 -10.14 -13.42
CA PHE A 26 7.31 -10.32 -14.31
C PHE A 26 7.29 -11.75 -14.88
N ALA A 27 8.46 -12.32 -15.20
CA ALA A 27 8.58 -13.69 -15.67
C ALA A 27 8.11 -14.71 -14.61
N GLU A 28 8.46 -14.53 -13.33
CA GLU A 28 7.97 -15.39 -12.24
C GLU A 28 6.45 -15.28 -12.09
N ILE A 29 5.89 -14.08 -12.23
CA ILE A 29 4.43 -13.87 -12.19
C ILE A 29 3.73 -14.50 -13.40
N GLU A 30 4.35 -14.43 -14.58
CA GLU A 30 3.84 -15.07 -15.80
C GLU A 30 3.88 -16.59 -15.72
N ALA A 31 4.91 -17.17 -15.08
CA ALA A 31 4.96 -18.60 -14.81
C ALA A 31 3.79 -19.07 -13.93
N LEU A 32 3.31 -18.21 -13.02
CA LEU A 32 2.14 -18.49 -12.16
C LEU A 32 0.81 -18.25 -12.89
N THR A 33 0.69 -17.15 -13.63
CA THR A 33 -0.61 -16.60 -14.08
C THR A 33 -0.83 -16.66 -15.60
N GLY A 34 0.18 -17.09 -16.36
CA GLY A 34 0.27 -16.88 -17.81
C GLY A 34 0.68 -15.45 -18.16
N ALA A 35 0.85 -15.18 -19.46
CA ALA A 35 1.35 -13.90 -19.96
C ALA A 35 0.61 -12.69 -19.35
N LEU A 36 1.39 -11.72 -18.86
CA LEU A 36 0.87 -10.46 -18.35
C LEU A 36 0.38 -9.62 -19.54
N PRO A 37 -0.70 -8.84 -19.37
CA PRO A 37 -1.15 -7.95 -20.43
C PRO A 37 -0.10 -6.87 -20.69
N HIS A 38 -0.02 -6.36 -21.92
CA HIS A 38 0.93 -5.32 -22.32
C HIS A 38 0.94 -4.10 -21.37
N SER A 39 -0.22 -3.72 -20.82
CA SER A 39 -0.33 -2.62 -19.86
C SER A 39 0.43 -2.85 -18.55
N ALA A 40 0.64 -4.10 -18.11
CA ALA A 40 1.42 -4.39 -16.91
C ALA A 40 2.89 -3.94 -17.04
N TYR A 41 3.41 -3.88 -18.27
CA TYR A 41 4.80 -3.52 -18.57
C TYR A 41 5.06 -2.01 -18.58
N HIS A 42 4.02 -1.20 -18.80
CA HIS A 42 4.21 0.23 -19.04
C HIS A 42 3.32 1.12 -18.16
N GLN A 43 2.26 0.58 -17.54
CA GLN A 43 1.32 1.35 -16.74
C GLN A 43 1.41 0.97 -15.26
N ARG A 44 2.02 1.85 -14.44
CA ARG A 44 2.07 1.68 -12.98
C ARG A 44 0.69 1.46 -12.36
N ALA A 45 -0.34 2.09 -12.93
CA ALA A 45 -1.73 1.93 -12.49
C ALA A 45 -2.21 0.47 -12.56
N TRP A 46 -1.66 -0.38 -13.43
CA TRP A 46 -2.02 -1.80 -13.48
C TRP A 46 -1.70 -2.54 -12.19
N TRP A 47 -0.58 -2.16 -11.54
CA TRP A 47 -0.08 -2.69 -10.26
C TRP A 47 -0.65 -1.97 -9.03
N SER A 48 -1.63 -1.07 -9.20
CA SER A 48 -2.19 -0.34 -8.06
C SER A 48 -2.98 -1.24 -7.10
N ASN A 49 -2.96 -0.89 -5.81
CA ASN A 49 -3.68 -1.59 -4.75
C ASN A 49 -5.18 -1.22 -4.71
N ARG A 50 -5.90 -1.42 -5.82
CA ARG A 50 -7.34 -1.12 -5.94
C ARG A 50 -8.16 -2.41 -6.04
N SER A 51 -9.30 -2.48 -5.34
CA SER A 51 -10.16 -3.68 -5.36
C SER A 51 -11.30 -3.61 -6.40
N LYS A 52 -11.76 -2.40 -6.74
CA LYS A 52 -12.84 -2.17 -7.72
C LYS A 52 -12.29 -2.29 -9.14
N GLY A 53 -12.84 -3.22 -9.93
CA GLY A 53 -12.49 -3.40 -11.35
C GLY A 53 -11.08 -3.94 -11.64
N ALA A 54 -10.34 -4.45 -10.65
CA ALA A 54 -8.99 -4.98 -10.83
C ALA A 54 -8.85 -6.39 -10.24
N LEU A 55 -9.09 -7.40 -11.08
CA LEU A 55 -9.00 -8.81 -10.67
C LEU A 55 -7.57 -9.22 -10.27
N GLN A 56 -6.56 -8.65 -10.94
CA GLN A 56 -5.15 -8.86 -10.60
C GLN A 56 -4.83 -8.38 -9.18
N ALA A 57 -5.34 -7.20 -8.82
CA ALA A 57 -5.01 -6.57 -7.54
C ALA A 57 -5.64 -7.28 -6.35
N LYS A 58 -6.82 -7.88 -6.56
CA LYS A 58 -7.43 -8.77 -5.58
C LYS A 58 -6.51 -9.92 -5.18
N ALA A 59 -5.65 -10.42 -6.06
CA ALA A 59 -4.78 -11.56 -5.74
C ALA A 59 -3.79 -11.24 -4.62
N TRP A 60 -3.03 -10.15 -4.71
CA TRP A 60 -2.11 -9.79 -3.62
C TRP A 60 -2.84 -9.20 -2.42
N MET A 61 -3.89 -8.40 -2.63
CA MET A 61 -4.67 -7.81 -1.53
C MET A 61 -5.36 -8.88 -0.66
N TYR A 62 -5.93 -9.92 -1.27
CA TYR A 62 -6.53 -11.05 -0.52
C TYR A 62 -5.47 -11.97 0.11
N ALA A 63 -4.23 -11.95 -0.41
CA ALA A 63 -3.10 -12.58 0.26
C ALA A 63 -2.59 -11.78 1.48
N GLY A 64 -3.17 -10.61 1.76
CA GLY A 64 -2.72 -9.70 2.82
C GLY A 64 -1.51 -8.86 2.43
N PHE A 65 -1.12 -8.87 1.15
CA PHE A 65 -0.01 -8.08 0.62
C PHE A 65 -0.49 -6.85 -0.13
N LEU A 66 0.39 -5.87 -0.25
CA LEU A 66 0.21 -4.70 -1.09
C LEU A 66 1.47 -4.51 -1.94
N VAL A 67 1.31 -4.01 -3.16
CA VAL A 67 2.44 -3.55 -3.95
C VAL A 67 3.09 -2.39 -3.20
N ALA A 68 4.33 -2.59 -2.79
CA ALA A 68 5.15 -1.62 -2.07
C ALA A 68 6.14 -0.92 -3.00
N GLN A 69 6.74 -1.66 -3.93
CA GLN A 69 7.66 -1.12 -4.94
C GLN A 69 7.39 -1.76 -6.31
N LEU A 70 7.60 -0.96 -7.36
CA LEU A 70 7.46 -1.39 -8.75
C LEU A 70 8.59 -0.78 -9.57
N ASP A 71 9.42 -1.65 -10.11
CA ASP A 71 10.45 -1.34 -11.09
C ASP A 71 10.04 -1.89 -12.46
N LEU A 72 9.57 -0.99 -13.32
CA LEU A 72 9.21 -1.34 -14.70
C LEU A 72 10.43 -1.57 -15.60
N ALA A 73 11.59 -1.01 -15.27
CA ALA A 73 12.79 -1.13 -16.09
C ALA A 73 13.40 -2.53 -15.95
N THR A 74 13.41 -3.08 -14.72
CA THR A 74 13.88 -4.46 -14.46
C THR A 74 12.74 -5.49 -14.43
N GLY A 75 11.49 -5.03 -14.52
CA GLY A 75 10.31 -5.89 -14.50
C GLY A 75 10.14 -6.61 -13.17
N ARG A 76 10.28 -5.90 -12.05
CA ARG A 76 10.14 -6.46 -10.69
C ARG A 76 9.09 -5.70 -9.90
N VAL A 77 8.36 -6.44 -9.07
CA VAL A 77 7.38 -5.91 -8.13
C VAL A 77 7.63 -6.50 -6.75
N THR A 78 7.62 -5.64 -5.74
CA THR A 78 7.74 -6.03 -4.34
C THR A 78 6.37 -5.94 -3.68
N PHE A 79 5.91 -7.06 -3.17
CA PHE A 79 4.71 -7.19 -2.35
C PHE A 79 5.11 -7.17 -0.89
N ARG A 80 4.47 -6.32 -0.08
CA ARG A 80 4.69 -6.26 1.37
C ARG A 80 3.38 -6.36 2.14
N LYS A 81 3.34 -7.16 3.20
CA LYS A 81 2.26 -7.15 4.19
C LYS A 81 2.30 -5.82 4.94
N PRO A 82 1.16 -5.12 5.13
CA PRO A 82 1.11 -3.99 6.06
C PRO A 82 1.63 -4.43 7.44
N PRO A 83 2.36 -3.56 8.16
CA PRO A 83 2.73 -3.89 9.53
C PRO A 83 1.47 -4.11 10.37
N THR A 84 1.49 -5.15 11.21
CA THR A 84 0.41 -5.43 12.16
C THR A 84 0.34 -4.38 13.27
N GLN A 85 1.45 -3.68 13.51
CA GLN A 85 1.55 -2.58 14.45
C GLN A 85 2.55 -1.56 13.94
N TYR A 86 2.13 -0.30 13.85
CA TYR A 86 3.01 0.80 13.49
C TYR A 86 3.79 1.27 14.72
N VAL A 87 5.09 1.55 14.55
CA VAL A 87 5.94 2.13 15.61
C VAL A 87 6.13 3.61 15.34
N VAL A 88 5.84 4.46 16.33
CA VAL A 88 5.96 5.91 16.22
C VAL A 88 7.09 6.45 17.08
N LYS A 89 7.82 7.44 16.54
CA LYS A 89 8.77 8.25 17.30
C LYS A 89 8.09 9.55 17.73
N ARG A 90 8.46 10.07 18.90
CA ARG A 90 8.07 11.43 19.33
C ARG A 90 9.23 12.40 19.14
N VAL A 91 8.95 13.55 18.54
CA VAL A 91 9.90 14.66 18.42
C VAL A 91 9.25 15.91 19.01
N GLY A 92 9.83 16.43 20.09
CA GLY A 92 9.29 17.60 20.80
C GLY A 92 7.84 17.39 21.29
N GLY A 93 7.55 16.20 21.82
CA GLY A 93 6.24 15.82 22.38
C GLY A 93 5.15 15.51 21.36
N THR A 94 5.43 15.63 20.05
CA THR A 94 4.47 15.30 18.97
C THR A 94 4.94 14.03 18.26
N ILE A 95 3.99 13.20 17.83
CA ILE A 95 4.29 12.04 16.97
C ILE A 95 4.88 12.55 15.65
N GLN A 96 6.01 11.98 15.24
CA GLN A 96 6.56 12.18 13.91
C GLN A 96 5.82 11.26 12.93
N TRP A 97 4.85 11.83 12.22
CA TRP A 97 4.17 11.13 11.13
C TRP A 97 5.11 11.02 9.93
N ASN A 98 5.25 9.82 9.38
CA ASN A 98 5.99 9.54 8.15
C ASN A 98 5.05 8.96 7.08
N GLY A 99 5.57 8.69 5.89
CA GLY A 99 4.76 8.17 4.78
C GLY A 99 4.06 6.84 5.05
N GLU A 100 4.67 5.97 5.85
CA GLU A 100 4.08 4.68 6.22
C GLU A 100 2.91 4.84 7.19
N LEU A 101 3.03 5.71 8.19
CA LEU A 101 1.95 6.04 9.13
C LEU A 101 0.78 6.72 8.41
N VAL A 102 1.07 7.73 7.59
CA VAL A 102 0.05 8.44 6.78
C VAL A 102 -0.73 7.45 5.90
N ARG A 103 0.00 6.57 5.20
CA ARG A 103 -0.62 5.53 4.37
C ARG A 103 -1.42 4.52 5.18
N GLY A 104 -0.91 4.13 6.35
CA GLY A 104 -1.57 3.22 7.28
C GLY A 104 -2.90 3.77 7.75
N LEU A 105 -2.90 5.00 8.28
CA LEU A 105 -4.10 5.71 8.72
C LEU A 105 -5.13 5.82 7.60
N ARG A 106 -4.71 6.30 6.42
CA ARG A 106 -5.62 6.42 5.28
C ARG A 106 -6.29 5.10 4.91
N ARG A 107 -5.52 4.01 4.87
CA ARG A 107 -6.05 2.67 4.53
C ARG A 107 -6.94 2.11 5.62
N HIS A 108 -6.62 2.36 6.88
CA HIS A 108 -7.48 2.02 8.02
C HIS A 108 -8.85 2.69 7.92
N MET A 109 -8.88 3.94 7.43
CA MET A 109 -10.12 4.66 7.14
C MET A 109 -10.80 4.23 5.83
N GLY A 110 -10.19 3.33 5.04
CA GLY A 110 -10.73 2.88 3.76
C GLY A 110 -10.71 3.93 2.64
N LEU A 111 -9.92 5.00 2.79
CA LEU A 111 -9.96 6.16 1.89
C LEU A 111 -8.92 6.10 0.76
N THR A 112 -9.26 6.67 -0.39
CA THR A 112 -8.31 7.00 -1.46
C THR A 112 -7.41 8.17 -1.03
N GLN A 113 -6.28 8.36 -1.73
CA GLN A 113 -5.41 9.52 -1.45
C GLN A 113 -6.15 10.86 -1.62
N LYS A 114 -7.12 10.92 -2.55
CA LYS A 114 -7.94 12.11 -2.78
C LYS A 114 -8.89 12.36 -1.61
N GLU A 115 -9.70 11.38 -1.23
CA GLU A 115 -10.65 11.53 -0.12
C GLU A 115 -9.94 11.82 1.20
N PHE A 116 -8.76 11.21 1.43
CA PHE A 116 -7.97 11.51 2.62
C PHE A 116 -7.38 12.92 2.59
N ALA A 117 -6.98 13.42 1.41
CA ALA A 117 -6.53 14.79 1.28
C ALA A 117 -7.68 15.79 1.53
N GLU A 118 -8.90 15.48 1.07
CA GLU A 118 -10.11 16.25 1.34
C GLU A 118 -10.43 16.28 2.84
N GLU A 119 -10.37 15.13 3.52
CA GLU A 119 -10.51 15.03 4.99
C GLU A 119 -9.46 15.89 5.73
N LEU A 120 -8.24 15.95 5.20
CA LEU A 120 -7.15 16.71 5.80
C LEU A 120 -7.11 18.19 5.39
N GLY A 121 -7.95 18.62 4.43
CA GLY A 121 -7.92 19.97 3.87
C GLY A 121 -6.65 20.31 3.09
N VAL A 122 -6.02 19.31 2.46
CA VAL A 122 -4.78 19.47 1.64
C VAL A 122 -4.99 18.99 0.20
N GLN A 123 -4.01 19.22 -0.66
CA GLN A 123 -4.03 18.69 -2.03
C GLN A 123 -3.67 17.20 -2.04
N GLN A 124 -4.24 16.43 -2.97
CA GLN A 124 -3.92 15.00 -3.13
C GLN A 124 -2.43 14.75 -3.37
N GLN A 125 -1.73 15.67 -4.05
CA GLN A 125 -0.29 15.58 -4.27
C GLN A 125 0.49 15.62 -2.94
N THR A 126 0.06 16.41 -1.97
CA THR A 126 0.68 16.48 -0.64
C THR A 126 0.64 15.13 0.08
N VAL A 127 -0.50 14.45 0.06
CA VAL A 127 -0.62 13.09 0.60
C VAL A 127 0.27 12.11 -0.17
N SER A 128 0.31 12.21 -1.50
CA SER A 128 1.20 11.38 -2.32
C SER A 128 2.66 11.56 -1.92
N ASP A 129 3.13 12.80 -1.79
CA ASP A 129 4.52 13.13 -1.44
C ASP A 129 4.89 12.61 -0.05
N TRP A 130 3.99 12.72 0.93
CA TRP A 130 4.18 12.11 2.25
C TRP A 130 4.32 10.60 2.13
N GLU A 131 3.37 9.94 1.47
CA GLU A 131 3.36 8.49 1.34
C GLU A 131 4.58 7.95 0.60
N THR A 132 5.16 8.70 -0.33
CA THR A 132 6.40 8.33 -1.03
C THR A 132 7.66 8.72 -0.27
N ASN A 133 7.54 9.25 0.96
CA ASN A 133 8.64 9.77 1.78
C ASN A 133 9.46 10.85 1.06
N THR A 134 8.82 11.66 0.21
CA THR A 134 9.46 12.85 -0.39
C THR A 134 9.75 13.88 0.70
N TYR A 135 8.81 14.06 1.63
CA TYR A 135 8.98 14.81 2.89
C TYR A 135 7.92 14.37 3.90
N ASP A 136 8.14 14.67 5.19
CA ASP A 136 7.20 14.36 6.26
C ASP A 136 6.19 15.51 6.52
N PRO A 137 4.96 15.21 6.99
CA PRO A 137 4.02 16.20 7.48
C PRO A 137 4.64 17.13 8.54
N LYS A 138 4.51 18.45 8.33
CA LYS A 138 4.96 19.46 9.32
C LYS A 138 4.25 19.29 10.66
N ARG A 139 4.82 19.86 11.72
CA ARG A 139 4.33 19.71 13.11
C ARG A 139 2.83 19.98 13.31
N SER A 140 2.28 21.03 12.70
CA SER A 140 0.84 21.33 12.77
C SER A 140 -0.02 20.21 12.17
N MET A 141 0.39 19.71 11.01
CA MET A 141 -0.28 18.60 10.34
C MET A 141 -0.10 17.28 11.10
N SER A 142 1.07 17.02 11.68
CA SER A 142 1.30 15.85 12.54
C SER A 142 0.37 15.84 13.76
N LYS A 143 0.09 17.01 14.37
CA LYS A 143 -0.93 17.11 15.44
C LYS A 143 -2.33 16.77 14.91
N PHE A 144 -2.68 17.27 13.73
CA PHE A 144 -4.00 16.99 13.15
C PHE A 144 -4.17 15.52 12.77
N LEU A 145 -3.17 14.91 12.14
CA LEU A 145 -3.11 13.47 11.85
C LEU A 145 -3.26 12.62 13.11
N THR A 146 -2.66 13.06 14.23
CA THR A 146 -2.82 12.37 15.54
C THR A 146 -4.29 12.37 15.99
N ILE A 147 -4.98 13.51 15.90
CA ILE A 147 -6.40 13.63 16.23
C ILE A 147 -7.26 12.76 15.30
N VAL A 148 -6.98 12.77 14.00
CA VAL A 148 -7.69 11.94 13.01
C VAL A 148 -7.47 10.45 13.32
N ALA A 149 -6.24 10.05 13.65
CA ALA A 149 -5.91 8.68 14.02
C ALA A 149 -6.67 8.21 15.26
N GLU A 150 -6.69 9.01 16.31
CA GLU A 150 -7.43 8.71 17.55
C GLU A 150 -8.93 8.55 17.27
N ARG A 151 -9.51 9.48 16.48
CA ARG A 151 -10.93 9.42 16.09
C ARG A 151 -11.27 8.19 15.24
N ALA A 152 -10.36 7.77 14.37
CA ALA A 152 -10.53 6.58 13.54
C ALA A 152 -10.22 5.27 14.29
N GLY A 153 -9.74 5.33 15.54
CA GLY A 153 -9.29 4.14 16.28
C GLY A 153 -8.05 3.49 15.65
N PHE A 154 -7.21 4.27 14.96
CA PHE A 154 -5.98 3.77 14.35
C PHE A 154 -4.91 3.57 15.42
N THR A 155 -4.44 2.34 15.57
CA THR A 155 -3.51 1.96 16.64
C THR A 155 -2.06 1.94 16.18
N TYR A 156 -1.17 2.45 17.02
CA TYR A 156 0.27 2.39 16.89
C TYR A 156 0.90 2.26 18.28
N ARG A 157 2.15 1.80 18.35
CA ARG A 157 2.94 1.78 19.58
C ARG A 157 4.05 2.81 19.52
N GLU A 158 4.44 3.33 20.68
CA GLU A 158 5.62 4.18 20.78
C GLU A 158 6.90 3.30 20.75
N GLU A 159 7.98 3.85 20.20
CA GLU A 159 9.32 3.24 20.20
C GLU A 159 9.93 3.19 21.60
#